data_AF-G4RJX9-F1
#
_entry.id   AF-G4RJX9-F1
#
_cell.length_a   1.000
_cell.length_b   1.000
_cell.length_c   1.000
_cell.angle_alpha   90.00
_cell.angle_beta   90.00
_cell.angle_gamma   90.00
#
_symmetry.space_group_name_H-M   'P 1'
#
loop_
_entity.id
_entity.type
_entity.pdbx_description
1 polymer ?
#
loop_
_entity_poly.entity_id
_entity_poly.type
_entity_poly.pdbx_seq_one_letter_code
_entity_poly.pdbx_strand_id
1 'polypeptide(L)'
;MGAGGRRLGQLSSVFAPALVALYAAYTYALGEVAYFLVEEPEAHAHPVLTHFLGRYLRRLVERLGGRFNVVAATHSLDFVKGLKGGPTSSEEKEKE
;
A
#
# COMPACT_ATOMS: atom_id res chain seq x y z
N MET A 1 -13.13 -28.35 -18.65
CA MET A 1 -14.17 -27.94 -17.68
C MET A 1 -13.52 -27.02 -16.65
N GLY A 2 -13.77 -25.71 -16.74
CA GLY A 2 -13.24 -24.75 -15.77
C GLY A 2 -13.93 -24.95 -14.42
N ALA A 3 -13.16 -25.01 -13.33
CA ALA A 3 -13.69 -25.08 -11.99
C ALA A 3 -14.65 -23.91 -11.78
N GLY A 4 -15.96 -24.19 -11.75
CA GLY A 4 -16.98 -23.21 -11.43
C GLY A 4 -16.66 -22.65 -10.05
N GLY A 5 -16.22 -21.39 -10.02
CA GLY A 5 -15.79 -20.71 -8.81
C GLY A 5 -16.87 -20.82 -7.75
N ARG A 6 -16.66 -21.70 -6.76
CA ARG A 6 -17.41 -21.66 -5.51
C ARG A 6 -17.28 -20.23 -5.01
N ARG A 7 -18.41 -19.53 -4.87
CA ARG A 7 -18.45 -18.15 -4.35
C ARG A 7 -17.60 -18.12 -3.07
N LEU A 8 -16.56 -17.29 -3.05
CA LEU A 8 -15.75 -17.04 -1.86
C LEU A 8 -16.67 -16.39 -0.82
N GLY A 9 -17.35 -17.20 -0.02
CA GLY A 9 -18.29 -16.73 0.99
C GLY A 9 -17.59 -16.16 2.23
N GLN A 10 -16.36 -16.59 2.49
CA GLN A 10 -15.48 -16.07 3.54
C GLN A 10 -14.03 -16.06 3.04
N LEU A 11 -13.38 -14.91 3.16
CA LEU A 11 -11.93 -14.77 2.98
C LEU A 11 -11.28 -14.77 4.36
N SER A 12 -10.13 -15.43 4.49
CA SER A 12 -9.31 -15.32 5.71
C SER A 12 -8.84 -13.86 5.89
N SER A 13 -8.76 -13.41 7.14
CA SER A 13 -8.27 -12.07 7.47
C SER A 13 -6.80 -11.85 7.07
N VAL A 14 -6.03 -12.93 6.86
CA VAL A 14 -4.65 -12.91 6.32
C VAL A 14 -4.57 -12.24 4.94
N PHE A 15 -5.68 -12.17 4.20
CA PHE A 15 -5.75 -11.50 2.90
C PHE A 15 -6.06 -10.00 2.99
N ALA A 16 -6.30 -9.44 4.18
CA ALA A 16 -6.57 -8.01 4.34
C ALA A 16 -5.50 -7.11 3.67
N PRO A 17 -4.19 -7.36 3.81
CA PRO A 17 -3.16 -6.56 3.15
C PRO A 17 -3.25 -6.62 1.60
N ALA A 18 -3.64 -7.77 1.06
CA ALA A 18 -3.83 -7.94 -0.39
C ALA A 18 -5.05 -7.17 -0.89
N LEU A 19 -6.13 -7.11 -0.09
CA LEU A 19 -7.30 -6.29 -0.39
C LEU A 19 -6.94 -4.80 -0.37
N VAL A 20 -6.15 -4.34 0.60
CA VAL A 20 -5.65 -2.96 0.63
C VAL A 20 -4.87 -2.63 -0.64
N ALA A 21 -3.94 -3.50 -1.05
CA ALA A 21 -3.19 -3.31 -2.28
C ALA A 21 -4.09 -3.27 -3.52
N LEU A 22 -5.12 -4.12 -3.59
CA LEU A 22 -6.09 -4.14 -4.68
C LEU A 22 -6.91 -2.84 -4.75
N TYR A 23 -7.46 -2.38 -3.61
CA TYR A 23 -8.23 -1.14 -3.58
C TYR A 23 -7.37 0.08 -3.88
N ALA A 24 -6.12 0.11 -3.43
CA ALA A 24 -5.18 1.15 -3.81
C ALA A 24 -4.91 1.14 -5.32
N ALA A 25 -4.74 -0.04 -5.94
CA ALA A 25 -4.55 -0.17 -7.38
C ALA A 25 -5.77 0.33 -8.17
N TYR A 26 -6.99 0.01 -7.74
CA TYR A 26 -8.21 0.50 -8.38
C TYR A 26 -8.38 1.99 -8.23
N THR A 27 -8.14 2.52 -7.02
CA THR A 27 -8.20 3.96 -6.77
C THR A 27 -7.17 4.72 -7.61
N TYR A 28 -5.95 4.17 -7.71
CA TYR A 28 -4.90 4.69 -8.59
C TYR A 28 -5.35 4.69 -10.07
N ALA A 29 -6.03 3.63 -10.53
CA ALA A 29 -6.45 3.48 -11.91
C ALA A 29 -7.57 4.45 -12.33
N LEU A 30 -8.31 5.05 -11.39
CA LEU A 30 -9.32 6.08 -11.70
C LEU A 30 -8.69 7.33 -12.34
N GLY A 31 -7.43 7.66 -12.01
CA GLY A 31 -6.72 8.80 -12.58
C GLY A 31 -7.20 10.19 -12.12
N GLU A 32 -8.21 10.22 -11.25
CA GLU A 32 -8.77 11.40 -10.61
C GLU A 32 -8.04 11.74 -9.29
N VAL A 33 -8.37 12.90 -8.71
CA VAL A 33 -7.90 13.26 -7.37
C VAL A 33 -8.64 12.39 -6.35
N ALA A 34 -7.92 11.53 -5.63
CA ALA A 34 -8.49 10.58 -4.69
C ALA A 34 -7.71 10.53 -3.37
N TYR A 35 -8.44 10.27 -2.28
CA TYR A 35 -7.90 10.01 -0.95
C TYR A 35 -8.23 8.57 -0.55
N PHE A 36 -7.20 7.75 -0.43
CA PHE A 36 -7.29 6.38 0.04
C PHE A 36 -7.04 6.35 1.55
N LEU A 37 -8.14 6.23 2.30
CA LEU A 37 -8.15 6.16 3.76
C LEU A 37 -8.18 4.69 4.18
N VAL A 38 -7.24 4.27 5.04
CA VAL A 38 -7.18 2.87 5.48
C VAL A 38 -6.73 2.76 6.95
N GLU A 39 -7.47 1.97 7.72
CA GLU A 39 -7.13 1.59 9.09
C GLU A 39 -6.41 0.25 9.09
N GLU A 40 -5.30 0.16 9.82
CA GLU A 40 -4.45 -1.03 9.99
C GLU A 40 -4.21 -1.81 8.68
N PRO A 41 -3.65 -1.17 7.64
CA PRO A 41 -3.48 -1.80 6.33
C PRO A 41 -2.63 -3.09 6.36
N GLU A 42 -1.79 -3.21 7.37
CA GLU A 42 -0.92 -4.35 7.63
C GLU A 42 -1.52 -5.44 8.53
N ALA A 43 -2.78 -5.32 8.95
CA ALA A 43 -3.39 -6.27 9.86
C ALA A 43 -3.18 -7.72 9.35
N HIS A 44 -2.70 -8.58 10.24
CA HIS A 44 -2.36 -9.99 9.95
C HIS A 44 -1.23 -10.22 8.94
N ALA A 45 -0.48 -9.19 8.54
CA ALA A 45 0.70 -9.31 7.69
C ALA A 45 1.96 -9.67 8.48
N HIS A 46 2.85 -10.45 7.85
CA HIS A 46 4.23 -10.58 8.32
C HIS A 46 4.99 -9.24 8.11
N PRO A 47 5.90 -8.83 9.02
CA PRO A 47 6.63 -7.55 8.94
C PRO A 47 7.24 -7.20 7.57
N VAL A 48 7.75 -8.22 6.87
CA VAL A 48 8.28 -8.05 5.50
C VAL A 48 7.20 -7.59 4.53
N LEU A 49 6.02 -8.23 4.55
CA LEU A 49 4.89 -7.84 3.71
C LEU A 49 4.37 -6.45 4.09
N THR A 50 4.34 -6.15 5.39
CA THR A 50 3.99 -4.84 5.93
C THR A 50 4.87 -3.73 5.37
N HIS A 51 6.19 -3.94 5.36
CA HIS A 51 7.15 -3.03 4.76
C HIS A 51 6.91 -2.85 3.26
N PHE A 52 6.68 -3.95 2.53
CA PHE A 52 6.39 -3.91 1.10
C PHE A 52 5.10 -3.15 0.79
N LEU A 53 4.05 -3.32 1.61
CA LEU A 53 2.79 -2.62 1.44
C LEU A 53 2.97 -1.10 1.59
N GLY A 54 3.68 -0.65 2.62
CA GLY A 54 4.01 0.78 2.79
C GLY A 54 4.80 1.33 1.59
N ARG A 55 5.81 0.57 1.12
CA ARG A 55 6.61 0.95 -0.06
C ARG A 55 5.79 0.98 -1.35
N TYR A 56 4.84 0.06 -1.50
CA TYR A 56 3.94 0.01 -2.64
C TYR A 56 3.05 1.25 -2.71
N LEU A 57 2.40 1.60 -1.59
CA LEU A 57 1.54 2.78 -1.49
C LEU A 57 2.32 4.08 -1.75
N ARG A 58 3.53 4.22 -1.19
CA ARG A 58 4.44 5.35 -1.48
C ARG A 58 4.64 5.52 -2.99
N ARG A 59 4.97 4.44 -3.70
CA ARG A 59 5.22 4.47 -5.15
C ARG A 59 4.00 4.90 -5.95
N LEU A 60 2.80 4.52 -5.52
CA LEU A 60 1.57 4.95 -6.19
C LEU A 60 1.35 6.46 -6.02
N VAL A 61 1.57 6.98 -4.81
CA VAL A 61 1.47 8.43 -4.50
C VAL A 61 2.48 9.22 -5.34
N GLU A 62 3.74 8.79 -5.37
CA GLU A 62 4.80 9.44 -6.16
C GLU A 62 4.47 9.49 -7.66
N ARG A 63 3.92 8.40 -8.22
CA ARG A 63 3.61 8.30 -9.65
C ARG A 63 2.47 9.20 -10.10
N LEU A 64 1.49 9.47 -9.23
CA LEU A 64 0.31 10.27 -9.58
C LEU A 64 0.46 11.76 -9.25
N GLY A 65 1.61 12.18 -8.72
CA GLY A 65 1.98 13.59 -8.59
C GLY A 65 0.98 14.41 -7.78
N GLY A 66 0.46 13.85 -6.68
CA GLY A 66 -0.50 14.51 -5.78
C GLY A 66 -1.98 14.26 -6.11
N ARG A 67 -2.30 13.57 -7.21
CA ARG A 67 -3.67 13.12 -7.49
C ARG A 67 -4.08 11.91 -6.67
N PHE A 68 -3.13 11.14 -6.14
CA PHE A 68 -3.44 10.02 -5.26
C PHE A 68 -2.79 10.25 -3.90
N ASN A 69 -3.63 10.34 -2.87
CA ASN A 69 -3.23 10.60 -1.51
C ASN A 69 -3.58 9.39 -0.65
N VAL A 70 -2.67 8.98 0.23
CA VAL A 70 -2.89 7.87 1.15
C VAL A 70 -2.83 8.39 2.58
N VAL A 71 -3.87 8.10 3.36
CA VAL A 71 -3.89 8.36 4.80
C VAL A 71 -4.10 7.02 5.48
N ALA A 72 -3.12 6.59 6.25
CA ALA A 72 -3.14 5.30 6.93
C ALA A 72 -3.01 5.50 8.44
N ALA A 73 -3.91 4.90 9.20
CA ALA A 73 -3.74 4.70 10.64
C ALA A 73 -3.08 3.33 10.85
N THR A 74 -1.92 3.34 11.51
CA THR A 74 -1.08 2.15 11.63
C THR A 74 -0.31 2.21 12.94
N HIS A 75 -0.12 1.04 13.56
CA HIS A 75 0.76 0.86 14.71
C HIS A 75 2.10 0.22 14.31
N SER A 76 2.29 -0.13 13.03
CA SER A 76 3.47 -0.84 12.55
C SER A 76 4.60 0.09 12.10
N LEU A 77 5.74 -0.01 12.78
CA LEU A 77 6.97 0.68 12.38
C LEU A 77 7.49 0.21 11.01
N ASP A 78 7.29 -1.06 10.64
CA ASP A 78 7.76 -1.59 9.36
C ASP A 78 6.98 -0.99 8.18
N PHE A 79 5.67 -0.77 8.37
CA PHE A 79 4.82 -0.08 7.41
C PHE A 79 5.31 1.35 7.22
N VAL A 80 5.53 2.06 8.32
CA VAL A 80 6.02 3.44 8.31
C VAL A 80 7.39 3.55 7.63
N LYS A 81 8.30 2.61 7.89
CA LYS A 81 9.61 2.55 7.20
C LYS A 81 9.43 2.34 5.69
N GLY A 82 8.52 1.47 5.28
CA GLY A 82 8.19 1.27 3.87
C GLY A 82 7.64 2.53 3.22
N LEU A 83 6.73 3.23 3.92
CA LEU A 83 6.05 4.43 3.43
C LEU A 83 6.97 5.66 3.36
N LYS A 84 7.85 5.85 4.35
CA LYS A 84 8.87 6.92 4.33
C LYS A 84 9.99 6.62 3.34
N GLY A 85 10.29 5.33 3.12
CA GLY A 85 11.46 4.81 2.42
C GLY A 85 12.81 5.29 3.00
N GLY A 86 13.90 4.79 2.43
CA GLY A 86 15.26 5.24 2.77
C GLY A 86 15.60 6.56 2.07
N PRO A 87 16.72 7.22 2.46
CA PRO A 87 17.18 8.44 1.83
C PRO A 87 17.22 8.22 0.32
N THR A 88 16.50 9.07 -0.41
CA THR A 88 16.66 9.16 -1.85
C THR A 88 18.09 9.57 -2.12
N SER A 89 18.78 8.86 -3.02
CA SER A 89 20.13 9.14 -3.53
C SER A 89 20.28 10.49 -4.25
N SER A 90 19.42 11.45 -3.93
CA SER A 90 19.40 12.84 -4.35
C SER A 90 19.84 13.78 -3.22
N GLU A 91 19.87 13.34 -1.96
CA GLU A 91 20.34 14.15 -0.81
C GLU A 91 21.86 13.99 -0.53
N GLU A 92 22.53 13.03 -1.16
CA GLU A 92 23.99 12.83 -1.00
C GLU A 92 24.86 13.72 -1.90
N LYS A 93 24.27 14.45 -2.86
CA LYS A 93 25.03 15.34 -3.76
C LYS A 93 25.21 16.78 -3.27
N GLU A 94 24.71 17.12 -2.09
CA GLU A 94 24.84 18.49 -1.54
C GLU A 94 25.81 18.57 -0.34
N LYS A 95 26.61 17.52 -0.10
CA LYS A 95 27.60 17.46 0.98
C LYS A 95 29.02 17.07 0.55
N GLU A 96 29.36 17.20 -0.73
CA GLU A 96 30.76 17.21 -1.20
C GLU A 96 31.13 18.56 -1.81
#